data_AF-A0A8S8Z1N3-F1
#
_entry.id   AF-A0A8S8Z1N3-F1
#
_cell.length_a   1.000
_cell.length_b   1.000
_cell.length_c   1.000
_cell.angle_alpha   90.00
_cell.angle_beta   90.00
_cell.angle_gamma   90.00
#
_symmetry.space_group_name_H-M   'P 1'
#
loop_
_entity.id
_entity.type
_entity.pdbx_description
1 polymer ?
#
loop_
_entity_poly.entity_id
_entity_poly.type
_entity_poly.pdbx_seq_one_letter_code
_entity_poly.pdbx_strand_id
1 'polypeptide(L)'
;MYPETDIPSIGVTSEEIKIARDKADTTPTWDKAITEIQKKYNLNHQQAEQIFDSEYMELFEKICENKKNSPNFVASILCSSITNLERQGLHTTLLKPEHIIESFELLALTKYPKNH
;
A
#
# COMPACT_ATOMS: atom_id res chain seq x y z
N MET A 1 15.67 35.95 21.77
CA MET A 1 15.09 34.60 21.94
C MET A 1 16.06 33.81 22.80
N TYR A 2 15.61 33.20 23.90
CA TYR A 2 16.44 32.40 24.81
C TYR A 2 16.22 30.91 24.55
N PRO A 3 17.26 30.06 24.64
CA PRO A 3 17.09 28.62 24.49
C PRO A 3 16.25 28.06 25.64
N GLU A 4 15.41 27.10 25.32
CA GLU A 4 14.62 26.35 26.29
C GLU A 4 15.56 25.53 27.18
N THR A 5 15.50 25.75 28.50
CA THR A 5 16.51 25.24 29.44
C THR A 5 16.17 23.88 30.05
N ASP A 6 14.92 23.44 29.90
CA ASP A 6 14.44 22.14 30.39
C ASP A 6 14.72 20.98 29.42
N ILE A 7 15.19 21.27 28.20
CA ILE A 7 15.49 20.25 27.18
C ILE A 7 17.01 20.16 26.97
N PRO A 8 17.64 19.00 27.21
CA PRO A 8 19.05 18.83 26.92
C PRO A 8 19.34 18.91 25.42
N SER A 9 20.50 19.43 25.04
CA SER A 9 20.91 19.50 23.64
C SER A 9 21.08 18.11 23.03
N ILE A 10 20.48 17.89 21.86
CA ILE A 10 20.65 16.66 21.08
C ILE A 10 21.90 16.82 20.20
N GLY A 11 22.93 16.02 20.46
CA GLY A 11 24.11 15.94 19.61
C GLY A 11 23.87 15.00 18.44
N VAL A 12 23.89 15.54 17.21
CA VAL A 12 23.82 14.73 15.99
C VAL A 12 25.24 14.44 15.51
N THR A 13 25.57 13.16 15.34
CA THR A 13 26.88 12.72 14.85
C THR A 13 26.97 12.85 13.32
N SER A 14 28.18 13.00 12.80
CA SER A 14 28.41 13.02 11.35
C SER A 14 27.99 11.70 10.66
N GLU A 15 28.02 10.59 11.40
CA GLU A 15 27.61 9.28 10.90
C GLU A 15 26.08 9.18 10.73
N GLU A 16 25.31 9.67 11.70
CA GLU A 16 23.85 9.75 11.59
C GLU A 16 23.41 10.63 10.40
N ILE A 17 24.13 11.73 10.15
CA ILE A 17 23.88 12.60 8.99
C ILE A 17 24.16 11.85 7.67
N LYS A 18 25.25 11.08 7.60
CA LYS A 18 25.56 10.27 6.41
C LYS A 18 24.49 9.22 6.17
N ILE A 19 24.10 8.45 7.19
CA ILE A 19 23.05 7.43 7.07
C ILE A 19 21.73 8.05 6.61
N ALA A 20 21.34 9.19 7.18
CA ALA A 20 20.12 9.90 6.77
C ALA A 20 20.19 10.38 5.32
N ARG A 21 21.34 10.93 4.89
CA ARG A 21 21.57 11.35 3.51
C ARG A 21 21.52 10.18 2.55
N ASP A 22 22.28 9.12 2.82
CA ASP A 22 22.34 7.94 1.96
C ASP A 22 20.96 7.28 1.83
N LYS A 23 20.19 7.23 2.93
CA LYS A 23 18.80 6.75 2.90
C LYS A 23 17.89 7.64 2.07
N ALA A 24 18.02 8.96 2.18
CA ALA A 24 17.24 9.89 1.36
C ALA A 24 17.57 9.76 -0.13
N ASP A 25 18.87 9.65 -0.48
CA ASP A 25 19.34 9.54 -1.85
C ASP A 25 18.97 8.19 -2.51
N THR A 26 18.88 7.13 -1.72
CA THR A 26 18.48 5.78 -2.17
C THR A 26 16.95 5.59 -2.21
N THR A 27 16.19 6.44 -1.52
CA THR A 27 14.73 6.36 -1.55
C THR A 27 14.24 6.80 -2.95
N PRO A 28 13.45 5.96 -3.64
CA PRO A 28 12.92 6.34 -4.94
C PRO A 28 12.07 7.60 -4.81
N THR A 29 12.13 8.47 -5.83
CA THR A 29 11.19 9.60 -5.92
C THR A 29 9.76 9.06 -6.03
N TRP A 30 8.79 9.85 -5.58
CA TRP A 30 7.36 9.52 -5.66
C TRP A 30 6.96 9.00 -7.05
N ASP A 31 7.33 9.74 -8.10
CA ASP A 31 7.06 9.35 -9.50
C ASP A 31 7.73 8.03 -9.90
N LYS A 32 8.95 7.78 -9.42
CA LYS A 32 9.67 6.53 -9.72
C LYS A 32 8.98 5.35 -9.04
N ALA A 33 8.61 5.48 -7.77
CA ALA A 33 7.90 4.44 -7.04
C ALA A 33 6.57 4.09 -7.72
N ILE A 34 5.78 5.10 -8.11
CA ILE A 34 4.54 4.89 -8.87
C ILE A 34 4.83 4.20 -10.20
N THR A 35 5.84 4.65 -10.95
CA THR A 35 6.19 4.06 -12.24
C THR A 35 6.61 2.59 -12.10
N GLU A 36 7.32 2.22 -11.04
CA GLU A 36 7.69 0.84 -10.74
C GLU A 36 6.45 -0.02 -10.47
N ILE A 37 5.49 0.48 -9.69
CA ILE A 37 4.21 -0.21 -9.41
C ILE A 37 3.41 -0.39 -10.70
N GLN A 38 3.30 0.66 -11.52
CA GLN A 38 2.63 0.60 -12.82
C GLN A 38 3.24 -0.50 -13.70
N LYS A 39 4.56 -0.58 -13.78
CA LYS A 39 5.26 -1.60 -14.59
C LYS A 39 5.10 -3.01 -14.01
N LYS A 40 5.22 -3.16 -12.68
CA LYS A 40 5.16 -4.46 -11.99
C LYS A 40 3.77 -5.10 -12.09
N TYR A 41 2.72 -4.29 -12.00
CA TYR A 41 1.34 -4.76 -11.91
C TYR A 41 0.45 -4.37 -13.11
N ASN A 42 1.02 -3.67 -14.10
CA ASN A 42 0.32 -3.16 -15.28
C ASN A 42 -0.89 -2.28 -14.92
N LEU A 43 -0.74 -1.44 -13.90
CA LEU A 43 -1.74 -0.49 -13.43
C LEU A 43 -1.67 0.84 -14.20
N ASN A 44 -2.80 1.53 -14.30
CA ASN A 44 -2.78 2.94 -14.72
C ASN A 44 -2.20 3.84 -13.62
N HIS A 45 -1.89 5.10 -13.95
CA HIS A 45 -1.22 6.01 -13.02
C HIS A 45 -2.03 6.25 -11.75
N GLN A 46 -3.33 6.52 -11.91
CA GLN A 46 -4.24 6.76 -10.80
C GLN A 46 -4.31 5.55 -9.84
N GLN A 47 -4.43 4.33 -10.35
CA GLN A 47 -4.52 3.13 -9.54
C GLN A 47 -3.20 2.82 -8.82
N ALA A 48 -2.06 3.03 -9.50
CA ALA A 48 -0.75 2.85 -8.88
C ALA A 48 -0.51 3.87 -7.77
N GLU A 49 -0.86 5.13 -8.00
CA GLU A 49 -0.80 6.19 -6.98
C GLU A 49 -1.73 5.89 -5.80
N GLN A 50 -2.97 5.50 -6.07
CA GLN A 50 -3.94 5.15 -5.03
C GLN A 50 -3.48 3.98 -4.15
N ILE A 51 -2.85 2.96 -4.73
CA ILE A 51 -2.32 1.84 -3.96
C ILE A 51 -1.07 2.26 -3.19
N PHE A 52 -0.19 3.04 -3.81
CA PHE A 52 1.02 3.56 -3.19
C PHE A 52 0.75 4.42 -1.95
N ASP A 53 -0.25 5.28 -2.04
CA ASP A 53 -0.67 6.17 -0.95
C ASP A 53 -1.60 5.49 0.07
N SER A 54 -1.97 4.22 -0.15
CA SER A 54 -2.86 3.48 0.75
C SER A 54 -2.13 2.59 1.75
N GLU A 55 -2.79 2.31 2.88
CA GLU A 55 -2.38 1.26 3.82
C GLU A 55 -2.49 -0.17 3.25
N TYR A 56 -3.12 -0.33 2.08
CA TYR A 56 -3.39 -1.62 1.47
C TYR A 56 -2.27 -2.12 0.55
N MET A 57 -1.14 -1.42 0.45
CA MET A 57 -0.03 -1.82 -0.44
C MET A 57 0.43 -3.27 -0.18
N GLU A 58 0.79 -3.61 1.05
CA GLU A 58 1.28 -4.95 1.39
C GLU A 58 0.22 -6.03 1.09
N LEU A 59 -1.04 -5.72 1.38
CA LEU A 59 -2.17 -6.61 1.12
C LEU A 59 -2.38 -6.83 -0.38
N PHE A 60 -2.28 -5.76 -1.16
CA PHE A 60 -2.37 -5.78 -2.61
C PHE A 60 -1.28 -6.66 -3.22
N GLU A 61 -0.02 -6.51 -2.77
CA GLU A 61 1.09 -7.33 -3.26
C GLU A 61 0.82 -8.82 -3.00
N LYS A 62 0.42 -9.16 -1.77
CA LYS A 62 0.10 -10.53 -1.35
C LYS A 62 -1.04 -11.17 -2.15
N ILE A 63 -2.11 -10.40 -2.45
CA ILE A 63 -3.22 -10.91 -3.27
C ILE A 63 -2.78 -11.12 -4.72
N CYS A 64 -1.91 -10.24 -5.23
CA CYS A 64 -1.41 -10.31 -6.61
C CYS A 64 -0.36 -11.42 -6.83
N GLU A 65 0.36 -11.86 -5.79
CA GLU A 65 1.34 -12.96 -5.86
C GLU A 65 0.74 -14.24 -6.47
N ASN A 66 -0.50 -14.55 -6.09
CA ASN A 66 -1.20 -15.75 -6.56
C ASN A 66 -1.59 -15.70 -8.05
N LYS A 67 -1.48 -14.53 -8.73
CA LYS A 67 -1.82 -14.29 -10.15
C LYS A 67 -3.23 -14.72 -10.59
N LYS A 68 -4.11 -15.09 -9.66
CA LYS A 68 -5.50 -15.50 -9.96
C LYS A 68 -6.44 -14.30 -10.14
N ASN A 69 -6.05 -13.15 -9.58
CA ASN A 69 -6.82 -11.92 -9.62
C ASN A 69 -6.11 -10.86 -10.48
N SER A 70 -6.90 -10.07 -11.22
CA SER A 70 -6.38 -8.95 -12.00
C SER A 70 -5.93 -7.84 -11.04
N PRO A 71 -4.68 -7.34 -11.14
CA PRO A 71 -4.21 -6.26 -10.27
C PRO A 71 -5.10 -5.01 -10.33
N ASN A 72 -5.59 -4.62 -11.51
CA ASN A 72 -6.54 -3.50 -11.67
C ASN A 72 -7.82 -3.71 -10.85
N PHE A 73 -8.32 -4.94 -10.80
CA PHE A 73 -9.51 -5.28 -10.03
C PHE A 73 -9.22 -5.22 -8.53
N VAL A 74 -8.12 -5.83 -8.08
CA VAL A 74 -7.72 -5.81 -6.66
C VAL A 74 -7.55 -4.38 -6.16
N ALA A 75 -6.83 -3.54 -6.92
CA ALA A 75 -6.60 -2.14 -6.57
C ALA A 75 -7.92 -1.35 -6.43
N SER A 76 -8.86 -1.55 -7.35
CA SER A 76 -10.18 -0.90 -7.29
C SER A 76 -10.99 -1.30 -6.05
N ILE A 77 -10.99 -2.59 -5.72
CA ILE A 77 -11.71 -3.07 -4.54
C ILE A 77 -11.10 -2.51 -3.26
N LEU A 78 -9.77 -2.60 -3.11
CA LEU A 78 -9.07 -2.13 -1.91
C LEU A 78 -9.21 -0.61 -1.72
N CYS A 79 -8.90 0.19 -2.74
CA CYS A 79 -8.85 1.64 -2.58
C CYS A 79 -10.19 2.35 -2.79
N SER A 80 -11.07 1.83 -3.65
CA SER A 80 -12.36 2.47 -3.95
C SER A 80 -13.53 1.84 -3.20
N SER A 81 -13.61 0.51 -3.17
CA SER A 81 -14.79 -0.16 -2.59
C SER A 81 -14.78 -0.12 -1.07
N ILE A 82 -13.64 -0.42 -0.43
CA ILE A 82 -13.54 -0.35 1.05
C ILE A 82 -13.80 1.09 1.54
N THR A 83 -13.16 2.08 0.94
CA THR A 83 -13.40 3.51 1.24
C THR A 83 -14.87 3.93 1.05
N ASN A 84 -15.54 3.41 0.01
CA ASN A 84 -16.96 3.67 -0.19
C ASN A 84 -17.82 3.03 0.91
N LEU A 85 -17.46 1.83 1.38
CA LEU A 85 -18.17 1.17 2.48
C LEU A 85 -17.99 1.93 3.80
N GLU A 86 -16.79 2.45 4.09
CA GLU A 86 -16.56 3.32 5.25
C GLU A 86 -17.50 4.52 5.26
N ARG A 87 -17.61 5.20 4.10
CA ARG A 87 -18.51 6.35 3.93
C ARG A 87 -19.99 6.00 4.12
N GLN A 88 -20.35 4.73 3.90
CA GLN A 88 -21.69 4.21 4.14
C GLN A 88 -21.92 3.78 5.61
N GLY A 89 -20.93 4.00 6.49
CA GLY A 89 -21.02 3.68 7.91
C GLY A 89 -20.51 2.29 8.26
N LEU A 90 -19.81 1.60 7.37
CA LEU A 90 -19.13 0.35 7.72
C LEU A 90 -17.93 0.62 8.61
N HIS A 91 -17.84 -0.08 9.73
CA HIS A 91 -16.64 -0.10 10.57
C HIS A 91 -15.57 -0.98 9.93
N THR A 92 -14.65 -0.38 9.19
CA THR A 92 -13.52 -1.09 8.54
C THR A 92 -12.53 -1.71 9.50
N THR A 93 -12.52 -1.27 10.76
CA THR A 93 -11.76 -1.94 11.83
C THR A 93 -12.16 -3.41 12.06
N LEU A 94 -13.35 -3.81 11.61
CA LEU A 94 -13.81 -5.21 11.64
C LEU A 94 -13.29 -6.01 10.43
N LEU A 95 -12.88 -5.33 9.35
CA LEU A 95 -12.42 -5.94 8.12
C LEU A 95 -10.93 -6.27 8.24
N LYS A 96 -10.64 -7.39 8.90
CA LYS A 96 -9.26 -7.85 9.06
C LYS A 96 -8.62 -8.21 7.71
N PRO A 97 -7.30 -7.99 7.55
CA PRO A 97 -6.58 -8.34 6.32
C PRO A 97 -6.77 -9.80 5.89
N GLU A 98 -6.87 -10.73 6.84
CA GLU A 98 -7.07 -12.15 6.56
C GLU A 98 -8.38 -12.42 5.79
N HIS A 99 -9.48 -11.77 6.19
CA HIS A 99 -10.78 -11.94 5.55
C HIS A 99 -10.79 -11.38 4.12
N ILE A 100 -10.03 -10.31 3.88
CA ILE A 100 -9.90 -9.71 2.55
C ILE A 100 -9.17 -10.69 1.62
N ILE A 101 -8.05 -11.25 2.07
CA ILE A 101 -7.29 -12.25 1.30
C ILE A 101 -8.17 -13.45 0.98
N GLU A 102 -8.83 -14.02 2.00
CA GLU A 102 -9.72 -15.18 1.83
C GLU A 102 -10.83 -14.90 0.81
N SER A 103 -11.44 -13.71 0.86
CA SER A 103 -12.47 -13.30 -0.10
C SER A 103 -11.95 -13.31 -1.54
N PHE A 104 -10.73 -12.82 -1.77
CA PHE A 104 -10.10 -12.85 -3.09
C PHE A 104 -9.69 -14.26 -3.54
N GLU A 105 -9.33 -15.14 -2.61
CA GLU A 105 -9.05 -16.54 -2.90
C GLU A 105 -10.32 -17.30 -3.30
N LEU A 106 -11.43 -17.07 -2.58
CA LEU A 106 -12.74 -17.64 -2.92
C LEU A 106 -13.23 -17.14 -4.28
N LEU A 107 -13.12 -15.83 -4.56
CA LEU A 107 -13.47 -15.27 -5.86
C LEU A 107 -12.65 -15.90 -7.00
N ALA A 108 -11.37 -16.13 -6.78
CA ALA A 108 -10.50 -16.80 -7.74
C ALA A 108 -10.92 -18.25 -8.00
N LEU A 109 -11.42 -18.98 -6.99
CA LEU A 109 -11.94 -20.33 -7.16
C LEU A 109 -13.26 -20.34 -7.95
N THR A 110 -14.14 -19.36 -7.72
CA THR A 110 -15.44 -19.27 -8.42
C THR A 110 -15.34 -18.89 -9.90
N LYS A 111 -14.25 -18.24 -10.32
CA LYS A 111 -14.00 -17.90 -11.74
C LYS A 111 -13.75 -19.13 -12.63
N TYR A 112 -13.46 -20.29 -12.05
CA TYR A 112 -13.55 -21.57 -12.73
C TYR A 112 -14.94 -22.14 -12.48
N PRO A 113 -15.93 -21.97 -13.39
CA PRO A 113 -17.14 -22.76 -13.27
C PRO A 113 -16.71 -24.22 -13.40
N LYS A 114 -16.92 -25.00 -12.34
CA LYS A 114 -17.09 -26.44 -12.45
C LYS A 114 -18.35 -26.67 -13.28
N ASN A 115 -18.23 -26.53 -14.60
CA ASN A 115 -19.19 -27.07 -15.53
C ASN A 115 -18.92 -28.58 -15.58
N HIS A 116 -19.71 -29.34 -14.84
CA HIS A 116 -19.86 -30.77 -15.01
C HIS A 116 -21.31 -31.08 -15.34
#